data_AF-A0A7S7EVD1-F1
#
_entry.id   AF-A0A7S7EVD1-F1
#
_cell.length_a   1.000
_cell.length_b   1.000
_cell.length_c   1.000
_cell.angle_alpha   90.00
_cell.angle_beta   90.00
_cell.angle_gamma   90.00
#
_symmetry.space_group_name_H-M   'P 1'
#
loop_
_entity.id
_entity.type
_entity.pdbx_description
1 polymer ?
#
loop_
_entity_poly.entity_id
_entity_poly.type
_entity_poly.pdbx_seq_one_letter_code
_entity_poly.pdbx_strand_id
1 'polypeptide(L)'
;MSNSMKLIGRTLIILVLMAAGSWLNNQLDQFSSSTGQLGFLSFVAMYAVYFLIGITLGGTANPRFTKAKNKWVYFIPMILFALIGAQWFFSPIFNVASLPFGMGAHLLPFSYLSWGLVGYFLNLSLR
;
A
#
# COMPACT_ATOMS: atom_id res chain seq x y z
N MET A 1 -9.77 -21.50 -6.89
CA MET A 1 -9.79 -20.07 -6.49
C MET A 1 -9.91 -19.20 -7.74
N SER A 2 -10.94 -18.36 -7.84
CA SER A 2 -11.18 -17.49 -9.02
C SER A 2 -10.11 -16.41 -9.14
N ASN A 3 -9.90 -15.88 -10.36
CA ASN A 3 -8.95 -14.78 -10.57
C ASN A 3 -9.31 -13.55 -9.72
N SER A 4 -10.60 -13.24 -9.56
CA SER A 4 -11.06 -12.15 -8.69
C SER A 4 -10.66 -12.37 -7.23
N MET A 5 -10.81 -13.59 -6.72
CA MET A 5 -10.45 -13.91 -5.34
C MET A 5 -8.93 -13.85 -5.11
N LYS A 6 -8.12 -14.22 -6.11
CA LYS A 6 -6.66 -14.05 -6.06
C LYS A 6 -6.26 -12.57 -6.08
N LEU A 7 -6.95 -11.72 -6.85
CA LEU A 7 -6.69 -10.28 -6.88
C LEU A 7 -7.01 -9.62 -5.53
N ILE A 8 -8.18 -9.94 -4.96
CA ILE A 8 -8.57 -9.44 -3.63
C ILE A 8 -7.58 -9.92 -2.58
N GLY A 9 -7.18 -11.21 -2.60
CA GLY A 9 -6.17 -11.74 -1.68
C GLY A 9 -4.84 -11.00 -1.76
N ARG A 10 -4.36 -10.67 -2.98
CA ARG A 10 -3.14 -9.87 -3.15
C ARG A 10 -3.30 -8.42 -2.68
N THR A 11 -4.46 -7.83 -2.90
CA THR A 11 -4.77 -6.48 -2.41
C THR A 11 -4.75 -6.45 -0.88
N LEU A 12 -5.33 -7.46 -0.23
CA LEU A 12 -5.27 -7.62 1.24
C LEU A 12 -3.83 -7.81 1.73
N ILE A 13 -3.02 -8.61 1.04
CA ILE A 13 -1.60 -8.77 1.39
C ILE A 13 -0.87 -7.43 1.31
N ILE A 14 -1.09 -6.63 0.27
CA ILE A 14 -0.49 -5.29 0.14
C ILE A 14 -0.91 -4.40 1.31
N LEU A 15 -2.19 -4.39 1.67
CA LEU A 15 -2.68 -3.61 2.82
C LEU A 15 -2.07 -4.04 4.15
N VAL A 16 -1.92 -5.37 4.36
CA VAL A 16 -1.24 -5.91 5.54
C VAL A 16 0.24 -5.51 5.55
N LEU A 17 0.93 -5.54 4.41
CA LEU A 17 2.31 -5.09 4.29
C LEU A 17 2.46 -3.58 4.59
N MET A 18 1.51 -2.75 4.15
CA MET A 18 1.48 -1.33 4.50
C MET A 18 1.31 -1.14 6.02
N ALA A 19 0.35 -1.82 6.64
CA ALA A 19 0.13 -1.74 8.08
C ALA A 19 1.35 -2.23 8.88
N ALA A 20 1.91 -3.38 8.51
CA ALA A 20 3.12 -3.94 9.13
C ALA A 20 4.34 -3.02 8.93
N GLY A 21 4.49 -2.44 7.74
CA GLY A 21 5.57 -1.50 7.45
C GLY A 21 5.48 -0.21 8.27
N SER A 22 4.28 0.36 8.41
CA SER A 22 4.09 1.51 9.29
C SER A 22 4.36 1.18 10.75
N TRP A 23 3.85 0.05 11.24
CA TRP A 23 4.14 -0.39 12.60
C TRP A 23 5.64 -0.52 12.84
N LEU A 24 6.35 -1.15 11.91
CA LEU A 24 7.78 -1.37 11.98
C LEU A 24 8.58 -0.05 11.92
N ASN A 25 8.15 0.90 11.10
CA ASN A 25 8.72 2.25 11.07
C ASN A 25 8.58 2.95 12.42
N ASN A 26 7.39 2.89 13.05
CA ASN A 26 7.15 3.50 14.36
C ASN A 26 8.03 2.86 15.46
N GLN A 27 8.24 1.54 15.43
CA GLN A 27 9.14 0.87 16.37
C GLN A 27 10.58 1.34 16.16
N LEU A 28 11.04 1.39 14.91
CA LEU A 28 12.42 1.77 14.60
C LEU A 28 12.70 3.25 14.87
N ASP A 29 11.72 4.13 14.69
CA ASP A 29 11.84 5.55 15.06
C ASP A 29 11.97 5.71 16.59
N GLN A 30 11.20 4.94 17.37
CA GLN A 30 11.34 4.92 18.84
C GLN A 30 12.72 4.41 19.26
N PHE A 31 13.22 3.33 18.66
CA PHE A 31 14.56 2.80 18.94
C PHE A 31 15.68 3.75 18.51
N SER A 32 15.54 4.42 17.37
CA SER A 32 16.53 5.40 16.90
C SER A 32 16.61 6.62 17.83
N SER A 33 15.47 7.07 18.35
CA SER A 33 15.41 8.20 19.30
C SER A 33 16.09 7.91 20.64
N SER A 34 16.13 6.64 21.07
CA SER A 34 16.71 6.23 22.35
C SER A 34 18.20 5.85 22.29
N THR A 35 18.69 5.43 21.11
CA THR A 35 20.07 4.92 20.94
C THR A 35 20.94 5.79 20.02
N GLY A 36 20.36 6.74 19.28
CA GLY A 36 21.09 7.71 18.46
C GLY A 36 21.83 7.15 17.23
N GLN A 37 21.79 5.84 16.99
CA GLN A 37 22.73 5.17 16.07
C GLN A 37 22.08 4.35 14.95
N LEU A 38 20.74 4.22 14.90
CA LEU A 38 20.06 3.21 14.07
C LEU A 38 19.13 3.76 12.98
N GLY A 39 19.20 5.04 12.61
CA GLY A 39 18.34 5.62 11.56
C GLY A 39 18.42 4.88 10.20
N PHE A 40 19.58 4.27 9.90
CA PHE A 40 19.75 3.44 8.70
C PHE A 40 18.88 2.18 8.69
N LEU A 41 18.63 1.54 9.84
CA LEU A 41 17.80 0.34 9.93
C LEU A 41 16.32 0.64 9.63
N SER A 42 15.83 1.80 10.06
CA SER A 42 14.48 2.28 9.72
C SER A 42 14.29 2.36 8.20
N PHE A 43 15.26 2.99 7.52
CA PHE A 43 15.27 3.11 6.07
C PHE A 43 15.31 1.75 5.36
N VAL A 44 16.26 0.87 5.72
CA VAL A 44 16.39 -0.46 5.09
C VAL A 44 15.11 -1.28 5.21
N ALA A 45 14.46 -1.23 6.38
CA ALA A 45 13.27 -2.02 6.62
C ALA A 45 12.05 -1.48 5.85
N MET A 46 11.92 -0.15 5.72
CA MET A 46 10.92 0.47 4.83
C MET A 46 11.11 0.05 3.37
N TYR A 47 12.35 0.05 2.87
CA TYR A 47 12.66 -0.42 1.51
C TYR A 47 12.36 -1.92 1.31
N ALA A 48 12.61 -2.75 2.31
CA ALA A 48 12.23 -4.15 2.27
C ALA A 48 10.71 -4.33 2.13
N VAL A 49 9.91 -3.53 2.84
CA VAL A 49 8.44 -3.53 2.71
C VAL A 49 8.02 -3.11 1.29
N TYR A 50 8.59 -2.02 0.76
CA TYR A 50 8.31 -1.59 -0.62
C TYR A 50 8.67 -2.67 -1.64
N PHE A 51 9.80 -3.37 -1.45
CA PHE A 51 10.22 -4.46 -2.31
C PHE A 51 9.25 -5.64 -2.28
N LEU A 52 8.79 -6.04 -1.09
CA LEU A 52 7.78 -7.10 -0.94
C LEU A 52 6.45 -6.72 -1.61
N ILE A 53 6.01 -5.47 -1.46
CA ILE A 53 4.83 -4.97 -2.17
C ILE A 53 5.06 -5.04 -3.69
N GLY A 54 6.23 -4.63 -4.18
CA GLY A 54 6.64 -4.76 -5.59
C GLY A 54 6.55 -6.19 -6.11
N ILE A 55 7.03 -7.18 -5.35
CA ILE A 55 6.92 -8.61 -5.71
C ILE A 55 5.46 -9.03 -5.83
N THR A 56 4.61 -8.65 -4.86
CA THR A 56 3.18 -9.01 -4.89
C THR A 56 2.44 -8.41 -6.09
N LEU A 57 2.83 -7.21 -6.52
CA LEU A 57 2.34 -6.54 -7.74
C LEU A 57 2.84 -7.20 -9.02
N GLY A 58 4.11 -7.60 -9.08
CA GLY A 58 4.64 -8.33 -10.24
C GLY A 58 3.81 -9.57 -10.55
N GLY A 59 3.30 -10.23 -9.50
CA GLY A 59 2.37 -11.34 -9.64
C GLY A 59 1.07 -11.02 -10.37
N THR A 60 0.54 -9.78 -10.30
CA THR A 60 -0.73 -9.37 -10.95
C THR A 60 -0.57 -9.00 -12.41
N ALA A 61 0.65 -8.75 -12.89
CA ALA A 61 0.93 -8.45 -14.29
C ALA A 61 0.87 -9.68 -15.22
N ASN A 62 0.60 -10.87 -14.69
CA ASN A 62 0.56 -12.10 -15.47
C ASN A 62 -0.61 -12.06 -16.50
N PRO A 63 -0.38 -12.40 -17.79
CA PRO A 63 -1.40 -12.36 -18.84
C PRO A 63 -2.69 -13.15 -18.55
N ARG A 64 -2.66 -14.07 -17.58
CA ARG A 64 -3.85 -14.80 -17.11
C ARG A 64 -4.85 -13.92 -16.33
N PHE A 65 -4.40 -12.81 -15.76
CA PHE A 65 -5.23 -11.83 -15.05
C PHE A 65 -5.71 -10.72 -15.99
N THR A 66 -4.86 -10.22 -16.89
CA THR A 66 -5.23 -9.13 -17.82
C THR A 66 -6.28 -9.52 -18.85
N LYS A 67 -6.41 -10.81 -19.20
CA LYS A 67 -7.44 -11.33 -20.12
C LYS A 67 -8.81 -11.58 -19.46
N ALA A 68 -9.03 -11.13 -18.22
CA ALA A 68 -10.29 -11.36 -17.54
C ALA A 68 -11.46 -10.70 -18.29
N LYS A 69 -12.52 -11.49 -18.54
CA LYS A 69 -13.76 -11.01 -19.20
C LYS A 69 -14.41 -9.83 -18.47
N ASN A 70 -14.13 -9.68 -17.17
CA ASN A 70 -14.64 -8.59 -16.34
C ASN A 70 -13.50 -7.70 -15.81
N LYS A 71 -13.25 -6.58 -16.51
CA LYS A 71 -12.22 -5.60 -16.14
C LYS A 71 -12.58 -4.77 -14.89
N TRP A 72 -13.86 -4.75 -14.49
CA TRP A 72 -14.34 -4.05 -13.29
C TRP A 72 -13.72 -4.55 -11.99
N VAL A 73 -13.18 -5.76 -11.99
CA VAL A 73 -12.55 -6.36 -10.82
C VAL A 73 -11.31 -5.56 -10.36
N TYR A 74 -10.67 -4.80 -11.25
CA TYR A 74 -9.57 -3.88 -10.91
C TYR A 74 -10.01 -2.55 -10.30
N PHE A 75 -11.30 -2.22 -10.38
CA PHE A 75 -11.83 -0.95 -9.86
C PHE A 75 -11.81 -0.91 -8.33
N ILE A 76 -12.04 -2.06 -7.68
CA ILE A 76 -11.99 -2.19 -6.22
C ILE A 76 -10.60 -1.83 -5.65
N PRO A 77 -9.49 -2.49 -6.07
CA PRO A 77 -8.17 -2.10 -5.58
C PRO A 77 -7.80 -0.68 -5.99
N MET A 78 -8.21 -0.22 -7.18
CA MET A 78 -7.97 1.15 -7.62
C MET A 78 -8.58 2.19 -6.68
N ILE A 79 -9.87 2.07 -6.32
CA ILE A 79 -10.52 2.99 -5.39
C ILE A 79 -9.85 2.94 -4.01
N LEU A 80 -9.56 1.74 -3.51
CA LEU A 80 -8.92 1.59 -2.20
C LEU A 80 -7.57 2.33 -2.13
N PHE A 81 -6.71 2.15 -3.14
CA PHE A 81 -5.43 2.85 -3.16
C PHE A 81 -5.59 4.34 -3.47
N ALA A 82 -6.62 4.75 -4.23
CA ALA A 82 -6.91 6.17 -4.42
C ALA A 82 -7.33 6.85 -3.11
N LEU A 83 -8.14 6.18 -2.28
CA LEU A 83 -8.52 6.69 -0.96
C LEU A 83 -7.32 6.82 -0.03
N ILE A 84 -6.38 5.87 -0.04
CA ILE A 84 -5.14 5.94 0.75
C ILE A 84 -4.21 7.04 0.22
N GLY A 85 -4.06 7.14 -1.10
CA GLY A 85 -3.27 8.20 -1.74
C GLY A 85 -3.83 9.59 -1.46
N ALA A 86 -5.16 9.72 -1.42
CA ALA A 86 -5.85 10.99 -1.16
C ALA A 86 -5.63 11.53 0.26
N GLN A 87 -5.26 10.67 1.22
CA GLN A 87 -4.99 11.08 2.60
C GLN A 87 -3.97 12.22 2.70
N TRP A 88 -2.95 12.22 1.83
CA TRP A 88 -1.96 13.30 1.79
C TRP A 88 -2.57 14.67 1.43
N PHE A 89 -3.55 14.71 0.52
CA PHE A 89 -4.27 15.95 0.17
C PHE A 89 -5.20 16.43 1.28
N PHE A 90 -5.71 15.49 2.08
CA PHE A 90 -6.65 15.78 3.16
C PHE A 90 -5.97 16.09 4.50
N SER A 91 -4.72 15.67 4.68
CA SER A 91 -3.87 15.97 5.84
C SER A 91 -3.90 17.44 6.32
N PRO A 92 -3.86 18.46 5.45
CA PRO A 92 -3.95 19.85 5.89
C PRO A 92 -5.37 20.29 6.29
N ILE A 93 -6.41 19.56 5.87
CA ILE A 93 -7.82 19.92 6.06
C ILE A 93 -8.39 19.27 7.33
N PHE A 94 -8.05 18.00 7.56
CA PHE A 94 -8.42 17.30 8.79
C PHE A 94 -7.28 16.41 9.26
N ASN A 95 -7.24 16.16 10.56
CA ASN A 95 -6.26 15.26 11.13
C ASN A 95 -6.52 13.83 10.65
N VAL A 96 -5.80 13.38 9.64
CA VAL A 96 -5.94 12.02 9.08
C VAL A 96 -5.69 10.95 10.14
N ALA A 97 -4.91 11.24 11.20
CA ALA A 97 -4.72 10.34 12.32
C ALA A 97 -6.01 10.12 13.16
N SER A 98 -7.03 10.97 13.02
CA SER A 98 -8.34 10.81 13.69
C SER A 98 -9.25 9.78 13.00
N LEU A 99 -8.82 9.17 11.89
CA LEU A 99 -9.54 8.05 11.30
C LEU A 99 -9.64 6.88 12.31
N PRO A 100 -10.71 6.05 12.22
CA PRO A 100 -10.92 4.95 13.14
C PRO A 100 -9.68 4.07 13.29
N PHE A 101 -9.39 3.64 14.52
CA PHE A 101 -8.24 2.79 14.85
C PHE A 101 -6.87 3.40 14.48
N GLY A 102 -6.78 4.71 14.26
CA GLY A 102 -5.53 5.39 13.87
C GLY A 102 -5.03 5.00 12.47
N MET A 103 -5.88 4.39 11.64
CA MET A 103 -5.49 3.86 10.33
C MET A 103 -4.84 4.92 9.43
N GLY A 104 -5.28 6.17 9.52
CA GLY A 104 -4.71 7.23 8.72
C GLY A 104 -3.26 7.54 9.07
N ALA A 105 -2.86 7.43 10.33
CA ALA A 105 -1.44 7.59 10.71
C ALA A 105 -0.58 6.46 10.13
N HIS A 106 -1.14 5.26 9.98
CA HIS A 106 -0.43 4.11 9.43
C HIS A 106 -0.34 4.09 7.91
N LEU A 107 -1.34 4.65 7.23
CA LEU A 107 -1.45 4.58 5.77
C LEU A 107 -0.86 5.81 5.06
N LEU A 108 -0.81 6.96 5.73
CA LEU A 108 -0.29 8.21 5.19
C LEU A 108 1.18 8.13 4.69
N PRO A 109 2.12 7.40 5.35
CA PRO A 109 3.46 7.20 4.81
C PRO A 109 3.49 6.52 3.44
N PHE A 110 2.45 5.74 3.11
CA PHE A 110 2.35 5.00 1.84
C PHE A 110 1.56 5.75 0.76
N SER A 111 1.08 6.98 1.00
CA SER A 111 0.21 7.69 0.05
C SER A 111 0.82 7.82 -1.36
N TYR A 112 2.13 8.06 -1.49
CA TYR A 112 2.81 8.10 -2.78
C TYR A 112 2.83 6.74 -3.50
N LEU A 113 3.13 5.66 -2.77
CA LEU A 113 3.06 4.30 -3.29
C LEU A 113 1.64 3.97 -3.76
N SER A 114 0.63 4.37 -2.98
CA SER A 114 -0.78 4.15 -3.29
C SER A 114 -1.19 4.85 -4.60
N TRP A 115 -0.69 6.06 -4.89
CA TRP A 115 -0.90 6.67 -6.20
C TRP A 115 -0.25 5.90 -7.35
N GLY A 116 0.97 5.38 -7.15
CA GLY A 116 1.60 4.47 -8.12
C GLY A 116 0.77 3.21 -8.38
N LEU A 117 0.18 2.66 -7.33
CA LEU A 117 -0.73 1.51 -7.41
C LEU A 117 -2.02 1.83 -8.17
N VAL A 118 -2.60 3.02 -7.98
CA VAL A 118 -3.76 3.48 -8.76
C VAL A 118 -3.42 3.47 -10.25
N GLY A 119 -2.30 4.08 -10.64
CA GLY A 119 -1.86 4.10 -12.04
C GLY A 119 -1.63 2.69 -12.60
N TYR A 120 -1.06 1.80 -11.80
CA TYR A 120 -0.86 0.39 -12.16
C TYR A 120 -2.19 -0.34 -12.42
N PHE A 121 -3.16 -0.26 -11.51
CA PHE A 121 -4.47 -0.92 -11.67
C PHE A 121 -5.31 -0.27 -12.76
N LEU A 122 -5.19 1.04 -12.95
CA LEU A 122 -5.82 1.75 -14.06
C LEU A 122 -5.31 1.21 -15.39
N ASN A 123 -4.00 1.08 -15.55
CA ASN A 123 -3.40 0.50 -16.75
C ASN A 123 -3.88 -0.95 -16.99
N LEU A 124 -3.97 -1.77 -15.94
CA LEU A 124 -4.53 -3.14 -16.05
C LEU A 124 -6.01 -3.15 -16.43
N SER A 125 -6.79 -2.15 -16.03
CA SER A 125 -8.22 -2.04 -16.37
C SER A 125 -8.48 -1.60 -17.81
N LEU A 126 -7.50 -0.95 -18.45
CA LEU A 126 -7.61 -0.45 -19.82
C LEU A 126 -7.07 -1.45 -20.86
N ARG A 127 -6.06 -2.26 -20.49
CA ARG A 127 -5.56 -3.38 -21.30
C ARG A 127 -6.61 -4.49 -21.41
#